data_AF-A0AB36DK31-F1
#
_entry.id   AF-A0AB36DK31-F1
#
_cell.length_a   1.000
_cell.length_b   1.000
_cell.length_c   1.000
_cell.angle_alpha   90.00
_cell.angle_beta   90.00
_cell.angle_gamma   90.00
#
_symmetry.space_group_name_H-M   'P 1'
#
loop_
_entity.id
_entity.type
_entity.pdbx_description
1 polymer ?
#
loop_
_entity_poly.entity_id
_entity_poly.type
_entity_poly.pdbx_seq_one_letter_code
_entity_poly.pdbx_strand_id
1 'polypeptide(L)'
;MELFGKLKNKNEPLKEKMFEDYFTEIQSDMVSICLEYVENKADEIYIYTSFESNVATSNYFYNIGGNILKKHNLNNANNGFNYDVSLERQRDCLQILIDDIKQLVEVCKKYGRPMPTEIKMVYDVKTKQFNADYKYNLV
;
A
#
# COMPACT_ATOMS: atom_id res chain seq x y z
N MET A 1 31.22 25.26 -21.85
CA MET A 1 30.33 26.29 -21.28
C MET A 1 29.51 25.62 -20.19
N GLU A 2 29.94 25.84 -18.94
CA GLU A 2 29.35 25.34 -17.70
C GLU A 2 27.89 25.80 -17.47
N LEU A 3 27.34 25.39 -16.32
CA LEU A 3 26.00 25.57 -15.75
C LEU A 3 25.02 24.51 -16.28
N PHE A 4 24.75 23.41 -15.56
CA PHE A 4 24.17 23.40 -14.22
C PHE A 4 24.78 22.31 -13.32
N GLY A 5 25.92 22.62 -12.72
CA GLY A 5 26.16 22.24 -11.33
C GLY A 5 25.39 23.20 -10.43
N LYS A 6 24.27 22.75 -9.85
CA LYS A 6 23.67 23.39 -8.68
C LYS A 6 23.62 22.37 -7.54
N LEU A 7 24.74 22.31 -6.83
CA LEU A 7 24.85 22.24 -5.37
C LEU A 7 23.68 21.50 -4.66
N LYS A 8 23.78 20.17 -4.56
CA LYS A 8 23.30 19.52 -3.34
C LYS A 8 24.31 19.85 -2.24
N ASN A 9 23.93 20.72 -1.31
CA ASN A 9 24.72 20.96 -0.10
C ASN A 9 24.98 19.61 0.59
N LYS A 10 26.25 19.21 0.68
CA LYS A 10 26.69 17.97 1.35
C LYS A 10 26.64 18.05 2.90
N ASN A 11 25.96 19.06 3.45
CA ASN A 11 25.98 19.39 4.88
C ASN A 11 24.57 19.49 5.52
N GLU A 12 23.53 18.94 4.89
CA GLU A 12 22.33 18.62 5.67
C GLU A 12 22.63 17.36 6.50
N PRO A 13 22.50 17.40 7.85
CA PRO A 13 22.57 16.18 8.62
C PRO A 13 21.52 15.21 8.07
N LEU A 14 21.93 13.97 7.78
CA LEU A 14 20.99 12.89 7.47
C LEU A 14 20.00 12.83 8.64
N LYS A 15 18.78 13.34 8.41
CA LYS A 15 17.72 13.25 9.41
C LYS A 15 17.43 11.78 9.59
N GLU A 16 17.73 11.26 10.78
CA GLU A 16 17.41 9.88 11.12
C GLU A 16 15.89 9.72 11.01
N LYS A 17 15.47 8.72 10.23
CA LYS A 17 14.05 8.40 10.06
C LYS A 17 13.49 7.86 11.37
N MET A 18 12.33 8.38 11.74
CA MET A 18 11.58 7.92 12.90
C MET A 18 10.71 6.72 12.53
N PHE A 19 10.15 6.05 13.54
CA PHE A 19 9.21 4.94 13.34
C PHE A 19 8.11 5.26 12.31
N GLU A 20 7.45 6.41 12.45
CA GLU A 20 6.35 6.83 11.56
C GLU A 20 6.78 7.02 10.11
N ASP A 21 8.03 7.45 9.87
CA ASP A 21 8.55 7.62 8.51
C ASP A 21 8.64 6.25 7.82
N TYR A 22 9.23 5.25 8.49
CA TYR A 22 9.32 3.88 7.96
C TYR A 22 7.95 3.22 7.82
N PHE A 23 7.09 3.36 8.83
CA PHE A 23 5.77 2.76 8.84
C PHE A 23 4.92 3.31 7.68
N THR A 24 4.90 4.63 7.51
CA THR A 24 4.16 5.29 6.42
C THR A 24 4.74 4.99 5.05
N GLU A 25 6.07 4.86 4.92
CA GLU A 25 6.71 4.48 3.65
C GLU A 25 6.27 3.08 3.20
N ILE A 26 6.21 2.11 4.12
CA ILE A 26 5.76 0.75 3.79
C ILE A 26 4.27 0.77 3.41
N GLN A 27 3.42 1.51 4.13
CA GLN A 27 2.00 1.66 3.73
C GLN A 27 1.85 2.33 2.37
N SER A 28 2.72 3.28 2.04
CA SER A 28 2.74 3.92 0.72
C SER A 28 3.15 2.93 -0.37
N ASP A 29 4.05 1.98 -0.09
CA ASP A 29 4.41 0.90 -1.00
C ASP A 29 3.22 -0.03 -1.26
N MET A 30 2.49 -0.41 -0.20
CA MET A 30 1.26 -1.21 -0.30
C MET A 30 0.20 -0.55 -1.21
N VAL A 31 0.01 0.77 -1.07
CA VAL A 31 -0.87 1.54 -1.95
C VAL A 31 -0.33 1.59 -3.37
N SER A 32 0.99 1.77 -3.54
CA SER A 32 1.64 1.91 -4.84
C SER A 32 1.50 0.65 -5.69
N ILE A 33 1.71 -0.55 -5.12
CA ILE A 33 1.52 -1.80 -5.87
C ILE A 33 0.05 -2.03 -6.25
N CYS A 34 -0.90 -1.67 -5.39
CA CYS A 34 -2.33 -1.75 -5.73
C CYS A 34 -2.74 -0.71 -6.79
N LEU A 35 -2.14 0.48 -6.77
CA LEU A 35 -2.39 1.52 -7.77
C LEU A 35 -1.81 1.13 -9.13
N GLU A 36 -0.62 0.52 -9.15
CA GLU A 36 0.00 -0.07 -10.34
C GLU A 36 -0.85 -1.21 -10.91
N TYR A 37 -1.42 -2.06 -10.06
CA TYR A 37 -2.28 -3.18 -10.47
C TYR A 37 -3.44 -2.72 -11.37
N VAL A 38 -4.00 -1.54 -11.11
CA VAL A 38 -5.11 -0.96 -11.89
C VAL A 38 -4.68 0.10 -12.89
N GLU A 39 -3.37 0.25 -13.15
CA GLU A 39 -2.80 1.28 -14.02
C GLU A 39 -3.30 2.70 -13.70
N ASN A 40 -3.50 3.03 -12.42
CA ASN A 40 -4.10 4.29 -11.96
C ASN A 40 -5.55 4.53 -12.42
N LYS A 41 -6.23 3.51 -12.97
CA LYS A 41 -7.61 3.59 -13.48
C LYS A 41 -8.60 3.01 -12.47
N ALA A 42 -8.65 3.60 -11.29
CA ALA A 42 -9.68 3.34 -10.28
C ALA A 42 -10.04 4.66 -9.60
N ASP A 43 -11.21 4.74 -8.99
CA ASP A 43 -11.60 5.89 -8.17
C ASP A 43 -10.98 5.78 -6.78
N GLU A 44 -11.10 4.60 -6.16
CA GLU A 44 -10.58 4.31 -4.83
C GLU A 44 -9.97 2.91 -4.74
N ILE A 45 -8.98 2.76 -3.87
CA ILE A 45 -8.34 1.49 -3.51
C ILE A 45 -8.64 1.20 -2.05
N TYR A 46 -9.05 -0.04 -1.77
CA TYR A 46 -9.25 -0.55 -0.42
C TYR A 46 -8.28 -1.70 -0.18
N ILE A 47 -7.47 -1.61 0.87
CA ILE A 47 -6.54 -2.67 1.26
C ILE A 47 -6.89 -3.10 2.68
N TYR A 48 -7.07 -4.39 2.86
CA TYR A 48 -7.27 -5.02 4.15
C TYR A 48 -6.10 -5.95 4.43
N THR A 49 -5.48 -5.81 5.60
CA THR A 49 -4.51 -6.77 6.10
C THR A 49 -4.78 -7.15 7.55
N SER A 50 -4.47 -8.39 7.89
CA SER A 50 -4.35 -8.83 9.28
C SER A 50 -3.01 -9.49 9.56
N PHE A 51 -2.57 -9.36 10.82
CA PHE A 51 -1.41 -10.05 11.36
C PHE A 51 -1.78 -10.64 12.72
N GLU A 52 -2.18 -11.91 12.73
CA GLU A 52 -2.66 -12.61 13.92
C GLU A 52 -1.98 -13.97 14.04
N SER A 53 -1.60 -14.36 15.25
CA SER A 53 -0.91 -15.64 15.50
C SER A 53 0.33 -15.85 14.60
N ASN A 54 1.06 -14.79 14.28
CA ASN A 54 2.19 -14.76 13.34
C ASN A 54 1.84 -15.12 11.89
N VAL A 55 0.58 -15.02 11.49
CA VAL A 55 0.11 -15.23 10.12
C VAL A 55 -0.29 -13.88 9.53
N ALA A 56 0.40 -13.49 8.45
CA ALA A 56 0.04 -12.32 7.66
C ALA A 56 -0.97 -12.70 6.57
N THR A 57 -2.07 -11.96 6.48
CA THR A 57 -3.01 -12.07 5.36
C THR A 57 -3.30 -10.69 4.77
N SER A 58 -3.60 -10.66 3.48
CA SER A 58 -3.93 -9.43 2.78
C SER A 58 -4.97 -9.67 1.69
N ASN A 59 -5.79 -8.66 1.45
CA ASN A 59 -6.69 -8.59 0.30
C ASN A 59 -6.91 -7.14 -0.12
N TYR A 60 -7.30 -6.94 -1.37
CA TYR A 60 -7.49 -5.61 -1.93
C TYR A 60 -8.67 -5.58 -2.91
N PHE A 61 -9.32 -4.43 -2.95
CA PHE A 61 -10.55 -4.15 -3.68
C PHE A 61 -10.48 -2.74 -4.27
N TYR A 62 -11.33 -2.48 -5.26
CA TYR A 62 -11.33 -1.22 -5.99
C TYR A 62 -12.75 -0.69 -6.14
N ASN A 63 -12.91 0.63 -6.03
CA ASN A 63 -14.08 1.33 -6.56
C ASN A 63 -13.76 1.81 -7.97
N ILE A 64 -14.58 1.41 -8.95
CA ILE A 64 -14.45 1.85 -10.34
C ILE A 64 -15.84 2.20 -10.86
N GLY A 65 -16.08 3.49 -11.15
CA GLY A 65 -17.37 4.00 -11.60
C GLY A 65 -18.49 3.80 -10.57
N GLY A 66 -18.16 3.85 -9.27
CA GLY A 66 -19.10 3.59 -8.17
C GLY A 66 -19.32 2.11 -7.84
N ASN A 67 -18.65 1.18 -8.52
CA ASN A 67 -18.78 -0.27 -8.27
C ASN A 67 -17.59 -0.79 -7.45
N ILE A 68 -17.88 -1.44 -6.32
CA ILE A 68 -16.85 -2.13 -5.53
C ILE A 68 -16.57 -3.51 -6.14
N LEU A 69 -15.35 -3.70 -6.63
CA LEU A 69 -14.93 -4.89 -7.37
C LEU A 69 -13.74 -5.57 -6.69
N LYS A 70 -13.75 -6.91 -6.73
CA LYS A 70 -12.59 -7.74 -6.35
C LYS A 70 -11.58 -7.76 -7.50
N LYS A 71 -10.30 -7.95 -7.17
CA LYS A 71 -9.19 -8.06 -8.13
C LYS A 71 -9.43 -8.94 -9.36
N HIS A 72 -10.11 -10.09 -9.21
CA HIS A 72 -10.39 -11.00 -10.33
C HIS A 72 -11.61 -10.59 -11.19
N ASN A 73 -12.39 -9.60 -10.76
CA ASN A 73 -13.64 -9.15 -11.39
C ASN A 73 -13.56 -7.71 -11.91
N LEU A 74 -12.37 -7.12 -12.01
CA LEU A 74 -12.24 -5.70 -12.41
C LEU A 74 -12.82 -5.40 -13.78
N ASN A 75 -12.77 -6.36 -14.71
CA ASN A 75 -13.33 -6.21 -16.05
C ASN A 75 -14.87 -6.15 -16.06
N ASN A 76 -15.55 -6.40 -14.93
CA ASN A 76 -16.98 -6.16 -14.77
C ASN A 76 -17.30 -4.66 -14.55
N ALA A 77 -16.30 -3.79 -14.43
CA ALA A 77 -16.49 -2.34 -14.36
C ALA A 77 -17.10 -1.76 -15.65
N ASN A 78 -16.95 -2.44 -16.79
CA ASN A 78 -17.48 -2.01 -18.10
C ASN A 78 -17.13 -0.56 -18.48
N ASN A 79 -15.94 -0.08 -18.06
CA ASN A 79 -15.48 1.29 -18.26
C ASN A 79 -14.64 1.49 -19.55
N GLY A 80 -14.58 0.48 -20.41
CA GLY A 80 -13.78 0.49 -21.65
C GLY A 80 -12.29 0.19 -21.46
N PHE A 81 -11.84 -0.11 -20.24
CA PHE A 81 -10.48 -0.55 -19.94
C PHE A 81 -10.44 -2.03 -19.53
N ASN A 82 -9.45 -2.77 -20.04
CA ASN A 82 -9.24 -4.18 -19.70
C ASN A 82 -8.06 -4.30 -18.74
N TYR A 83 -8.35 -4.66 -17.50
CA TYR A 83 -7.37 -4.92 -16.45
C TYR A 83 -6.78 -6.32 -16.61
N ASP A 84 -5.48 -6.46 -16.29
CA ASP A 84 -4.84 -7.77 -16.12
C ASP A 84 -5.31 -8.43 -14.82
N VAL A 85 -6.30 -9.30 -14.95
CA VAL A 85 -6.87 -10.10 -13.85
C VAL A 85 -6.29 -11.51 -13.79
N SER A 86 -5.14 -11.76 -14.42
CA SER A 86 -4.49 -13.07 -14.40
C SER A 86 -4.16 -13.55 -12.98
N LEU A 87 -4.12 -14.86 -12.78
CA LEU A 87 -3.76 -15.44 -11.48
C LEU A 87 -2.32 -15.10 -11.07
N GLU A 88 -1.42 -14.93 -12.03
CA GLU A 88 -0.03 -14.52 -11.80
C GLU A 88 0.01 -13.10 -11.25
N ARG A 89 -0.57 -12.13 -11.97
CA ARG A 89 -0.64 -10.73 -11.52
C ARG A 89 -1.29 -10.59 -10.14
N GLN A 90 -2.35 -11.36 -9.87
CA GLN A 90 -2.99 -11.39 -8.56
C GLN A 90 -2.07 -11.91 -7.45
N ARG A 91 -1.30 -12.98 -7.72
CA ARG A 91 -0.36 -13.57 -6.77
C ARG A 91 0.80 -12.64 -6.49
N ASP A 92 1.36 -11.99 -7.50
CA ASP A 92 2.51 -11.10 -7.34
C ASP A 92 2.14 -9.90 -6.46
N CYS A 93 1.01 -9.25 -6.74
CA CYS A 93 0.53 -8.14 -5.92
C CYS A 93 0.22 -8.59 -4.47
N LEU A 94 -0.38 -9.77 -4.28
CA LEU A 94 -0.59 -10.32 -2.92
C LEU A 94 0.74 -10.61 -2.20
N GLN A 95 1.74 -11.13 -2.91
CA GLN A 95 3.03 -11.47 -2.35
C GLN A 95 3.76 -10.22 -1.86
N ILE A 96 3.76 -9.15 -2.66
CA ILE A 96 4.32 -7.84 -2.27
C ILE A 96 3.63 -7.32 -1.00
N LEU A 97 2.29 -7.31 -0.96
CA LEU A 97 1.55 -6.89 0.23
C LEU A 97 1.89 -7.74 1.47
N ILE A 98 2.10 -9.05 1.31
CA ILE A 98 2.55 -9.95 2.40
C ILE A 98 3.95 -9.58 2.88
N ASP A 99 4.86 -9.27 1.97
CA ASP A 99 6.22 -8.88 2.31
C ASP A 99 6.26 -7.50 2.99
N ASP A 100 5.39 -6.57 2.60
CA ASP A 100 5.21 -5.27 3.29
C ASP A 100 4.73 -5.45 4.72
N ILE A 101 3.77 -6.36 4.97
CA ILE A 101 3.32 -6.66 6.34
C ILE A 101 4.48 -7.18 7.19
N LYS A 102 5.34 -8.05 6.63
CA LYS A 102 6.53 -8.52 7.35
C LYS A 102 7.49 -7.37 7.65
N GLN A 103 7.65 -6.42 6.72
CA GLN A 103 8.45 -5.21 6.98
C GLN A 103 7.84 -4.34 8.08
N LEU A 104 6.51 -4.16 8.12
CA LEU A 104 5.82 -3.45 9.22
C LEU A 104 6.09 -4.13 10.56
N VAL A 105 6.06 -5.46 10.61
CA VAL A 105 6.36 -6.25 11.82
C VAL A 105 7.80 -5.98 12.29
N GLU A 106 8.78 -6.00 11.39
CA GLU A 106 10.18 -5.74 11.74
C GLU A 106 10.42 -4.30 12.19
N VAL A 107 9.75 -3.32 11.56
CA VAL A 107 9.78 -1.92 12.01
C VAL A 107 9.16 -1.78 13.39
N CYS A 108 8.00 -2.39 13.66
CA CYS A 108 7.38 -2.39 14.97
C CYS A 108 8.31 -2.97 16.05
N LYS A 109 8.93 -4.12 15.79
CA LYS A 109 9.91 -4.74 16.69
C LYS A 109 11.11 -3.83 16.95
N LYS A 110 11.72 -3.27 15.90
CA LYS A 110 12.90 -2.39 15.99
C LYS A 110 12.66 -1.19 16.92
N TYR A 111 11.47 -0.61 16.87
CA TYR A 111 11.12 0.58 17.65
C TYR A 111 10.31 0.27 18.93
N GLY A 112 10.14 -1.01 19.29
CA GLY A 112 9.37 -1.40 20.48
C GLY A 112 7.89 -0.98 20.44
N ARG A 113 7.29 -0.93 19.25
CA ARG A 113 5.88 -0.59 19.02
C ARG A 113 5.03 -1.86 18.84
N PRO A 114 3.75 -1.86 19.26
CA PRO A 114 2.86 -2.96 18.97
C PRO A 114 2.53 -3.00 17.47
N MET A 115 2.53 -4.20 16.88
CA MET A 115 2.01 -4.42 15.53
C MET A 115 0.47 -4.43 15.58
N PRO A 116 -0.24 -3.67 14.73
CA PRO A 116 -1.69 -3.81 14.58
C PRO A 116 -2.11 -5.23 14.16
N THR A 117 -3.20 -5.74 14.72
CA THR A 117 -3.82 -7.01 14.33
C THR A 117 -4.59 -6.89 13.02
N GLU A 118 -5.19 -5.72 12.77
CA GLU A 118 -5.92 -5.37 11.54
C GLU A 118 -5.50 -3.97 11.09
N ILE A 119 -5.26 -3.80 9.78
CA ILE A 119 -5.11 -2.50 9.13
C ILE A 119 -6.07 -2.44 7.94
N LYS A 120 -6.89 -1.39 7.90
CA LYS A 120 -7.74 -1.05 6.76
C LYS A 120 -7.27 0.25 6.16
N MET A 121 -6.89 0.23 4.90
CA MET A 121 -6.40 1.39 4.17
C MET A 121 -7.37 1.74 3.04
N VAL A 122 -7.63 3.03 2.88
CA VAL A 122 -8.40 3.60 1.78
C VAL A 122 -7.56 4.67 1.12
N TYR A 123 -7.43 4.58 -0.20
CA TYR A 123 -6.73 5.56 -0.99
C TYR A 123 -7.62 6.07 -2.12
N ASP A 124 -7.88 7.37 -2.13
CA ASP A 124 -8.58 8.07 -3.21
C ASP A 124 -7.55 8.44 -4.30
N VAL A 125 -7.75 7.90 -5.50
CA VAL A 125 -6.81 8.06 -6.60
C VAL A 125 -6.80 9.48 -7.16
N LYS A 126 -7.93 10.19 -7.09
CA LYS A 126 -8.10 11.54 -7.63
C LYS A 126 -7.55 12.59 -6.70
N THR A 127 -7.92 12.52 -5.41
CA THR A 127 -7.51 13.51 -4.40
C THR A 127 -6.15 13.19 -3.79
N LYS A 128 -5.63 11.97 -4.03
CA LYS A 128 -4.40 11.44 -3.42
C LYS A 128 -4.50 11.34 -1.89
N GLN A 129 -5.72 11.33 -1.36
CA GLN A 129 -5.96 11.20 0.08
C GLN A 129 -5.77 9.75 0.50
N PHE A 130 -5.00 9.56 1.58
CA PHE A 130 -4.77 8.28 2.23
C PHE A 130 -5.36 8.31 3.64
N ASN A 131 -6.18 7.30 3.96
CA ASN A 131 -6.72 7.08 5.30
C ASN A 131 -6.43 5.64 5.72
N ALA A 132 -6.11 5.44 7.00
CA ALA A 132 -5.87 4.12 7.55
C ALA A 132 -6.46 3.98 8.96
N ASP A 133 -7.18 2.88 9.18
CA ASP A 133 -7.71 2.48 10.48
C ASP A 133 -6.94 1.26 11.00
N TYR A 134 -6.61 1.30 12.30
CA TYR A 134 -5.81 0.28 12.97
C TYR A 134 -6.59 -0.34 14.13
N LYS A 135 -6.49 -1.66 14.27
CA LYS A 135 -6.90 -2.36 15.50
C LYS A 135 -5.72 -3.11 16.09
N TYR A 136 -5.72 -3.23 17.41
CA TYR A 136 -4.69 -3.93 18.18
C TYR A 136 -5.25 -5.08 19.03
N ASN A 137 -6.57 -5.17 19.14
CA ASN A 137 -7.23 -6.27 19.83
C ASN A 137 -7.34 -7.47 18.88
N LEU A 138 -7.25 -8.69 19.41
CA LEU A 138 -7.56 -9.91 18.66
C LEU A 138 -9.00 -9.84 18.17
N VAL A 139 -9.24 -10.23 16.91
CA VAL A 139 -10.58 -10.30 16.31
C VAL A 139 -11.26 -11.61 16.64
#